data_AF-A0A6J4FAQ2-F1
#
_entry.id   AF-A0A6J4FAQ2-F1
#
_cell.length_a   1.000
_cell.length_b   1.000
_cell.length_c   1.000
_cell.angle_alpha   90.00
_cell.angle_beta   90.00
_cell.angle_gamma   90.00
#
_symmetry.space_group_name_H-M   'P 1'
#
loop_
_entity.id
_entity.type
_entity.pdbx_description
1 polymer ?
#
loop_
_entity_poly.entity_id
_entity_poly.type
_entity_poly.pdbx_seq_one_letter_code
_entity_poly.pdbx_strand_id
1 'polypeptide(L)'
;MCGREARGFGYVHRLRHDIYPHYGFCSTRCQQAGAEIARRSNGMIDKTARETQAIKDARPLFAEALTALGLMEHFFNRSAADIDRLIEAAVTGYVESMQRQASVPERTGTAFDDPIPF
;
A
#
# COMPACT_ATOMS: atom_id res chain seq x y z
N MET A 1 -1.85 -5.72 2.47
CA MET A 1 -0.38 -5.89 2.58
C MET A 1 0.24 -4.93 1.59
N CYS A 2 1.34 -4.29 1.94
CA CYS A 2 1.87 -3.13 1.21
C CYS A 2 2.31 -3.40 -0.25
N GLY A 3 2.33 -4.64 -0.76
CA GLY A 3 2.81 -4.96 -2.11
C GLY A 3 4.31 -4.72 -2.35
N ARG A 4 4.98 -4.04 -1.41
CA ARG A 4 6.40 -3.68 -1.44
C ARG A 4 7.29 -4.91 -1.32
N GLU A 5 8.16 -5.10 -2.30
CA GLU A 5 9.28 -6.02 -2.22
C GLU A 5 10.34 -5.41 -1.30
N ALA A 6 10.61 -6.02 -0.13
CA ALA A 6 11.82 -5.72 0.62
C ALA A 6 12.72 -6.95 0.63
N ARG A 7 14.02 -6.69 0.45
CA ARG A 7 15.09 -7.69 0.49
C ARG A 7 15.29 -8.14 1.94
N GLY A 8 14.46 -9.07 2.41
CA GLY A 8 14.65 -9.69 3.74
C GLY A 8 13.44 -10.41 4.33
N PHE A 9 12.21 -10.03 3.95
CA PHE A 9 10.99 -10.64 4.51
C PHE A 9 10.21 -11.38 3.41
N GLY A 10 10.55 -12.66 3.22
CA GLY A 10 9.91 -13.54 2.25
C GLY A 10 8.93 -14.52 2.89
N TYR A 11 7.99 -15.03 2.10
CA TYR A 11 7.14 -16.16 2.49
C TYR A 11 6.94 -17.09 1.30
N VAL A 12 7.16 -18.38 1.54
CA VAL A 12 6.71 -19.47 0.67
C VAL A 12 5.92 -20.45 1.51
N HIS A 13 4.72 -20.78 1.05
CA HIS A 13 3.87 -21.72 1.78
C HIS A 13 4.56 -23.08 1.86
N ARG A 14 4.70 -23.60 3.09
CA ARG A 14 5.38 -24.89 3.39
C ARG A 14 6.81 -25.01 2.83
N LEU A 15 7.46 -23.88 2.51
CA LEU A 15 8.79 -23.84 1.88
C LEU A 15 8.87 -24.61 0.56
N ARG A 16 7.72 -24.82 -0.11
CA ARG A 16 7.62 -25.53 -1.39
C ARG A 16 7.59 -24.55 -2.55
N HIS A 17 8.77 -24.11 -2.96
CA HIS A 17 8.96 -23.18 -4.10
C HIS A 17 8.55 -23.79 -5.45
N ASP A 18 8.46 -25.11 -5.52
CA ASP A 18 8.02 -25.89 -6.67
C ASP A 18 6.50 -25.76 -6.94
N ILE A 19 5.72 -25.44 -5.92
CA ILE A 19 4.24 -25.46 -5.98
C ILE A 19 3.64 -24.11 -5.60
N TYR A 20 4.27 -23.36 -4.69
CA TYR A 20 3.73 -22.11 -4.17
C TYR A 20 4.56 -20.90 -4.58
N PRO A 21 3.90 -19.78 -4.92
CA PRO A 21 4.59 -18.55 -5.25
C PRO A 21 5.40 -18.00 -4.06
N HIS A 22 6.53 -17.36 -4.38
CA HIS A 22 7.28 -16.57 -3.40
C HIS A 22 6.68 -15.17 -3.27
N TYR A 23 6.43 -14.75 -2.03
CA TYR A 23 5.97 -13.39 -1.72
C TYR A 23 7.01 -12.62 -0.91
N GLY A 24 7.39 -11.43 -1.39
CA GLY A 24 8.16 -10.45 -0.61
C GLY A 24 7.26 -9.44 0.11
N PHE A 25 7.72 -8.93 1.25
CA PHE A 25 6.98 -7.96 2.07
C PHE A 25 7.89 -6.83 2.59
N CYS A 26 7.34 -5.63 2.78
CA CYS A 26 8.09 -4.49 3.30
C CYS A 26 8.55 -4.59 4.76
N SER A 27 7.91 -5.43 5.56
CA SER A 27 8.17 -5.49 7.01
C SER A 27 7.70 -6.82 7.59
N THR A 28 8.23 -7.18 8.77
CA THR A 28 7.79 -8.36 9.52
C THR A 28 6.28 -8.38 9.77
N ARG A 29 5.66 -7.22 10.07
CA ARG A 29 4.21 -7.12 10.27
C ARG A 29 3.44 -7.47 8.98
N CYS A 30 3.91 -6.98 7.83
CA CYS A 30 3.31 -7.33 6.54
C CYS A 30 3.53 -8.81 6.21
N GLN A 31 4.73 -9.35 6.46
CA GLN A 31 5.03 -10.76 6.27
C GLN A 31 4.14 -11.67 7.13
N GLN A 32 3.95 -11.35 8.41
CA GLN A 32 3.09 -12.12 9.32
C GLN A 32 1.64 -12.14 8.84
N ALA A 33 1.10 -10.97 8.50
CA ALA A 33 -0.26 -10.87 7.95
C ALA A 33 -0.39 -11.64 6.61
N GLY A 34 0.65 -11.65 5.79
CA GLY A 34 0.68 -12.39 4.53
C GLY A 34 0.75 -13.89 4.71
N ALA A 35 1.64 -14.33 5.60
CA ALA A 35 1.80 -15.71 5.97
C ALA A 35 0.49 -16.30 6.51
N GLU A 36 -0.20 -15.56 7.37
CA GLU A 36 -1.49 -16.00 7.92
C GLU A 36 -2.56 -16.19 6.84
N ILE A 37 -2.60 -15.30 5.86
CA ILE A 37 -3.58 -15.36 4.77
C ILE A 37 -3.24 -16.47 3.79
N ALA A 38 -1.98 -16.59 3.42
CA ALA A 38 -1.52 -17.70 2.61
C ALA A 38 -1.78 -19.05 3.30
N ARG A 39 -1.66 -19.16 4.63
CA ARG A 39 -2.06 -20.39 5.36
C ARG A 39 -3.55 -20.70 5.21
N ARG A 40 -4.42 -19.69 5.21
CA ARG A 40 -5.88 -19.86 5.07
C ARG A 40 -6.31 -20.13 3.63
N SER A 41 -5.51 -19.70 2.66
CA SER A 41 -5.81 -19.75 1.22
C SER A 41 -4.88 -20.68 0.43
N ASN A 42 -4.37 -21.74 1.06
CA ASN A 42 -3.49 -22.75 0.46
C ASN A 42 -2.33 -22.15 -0.35
N GLY A 43 -1.60 -21.22 0.25
CA GLY A 43 -0.46 -20.55 -0.33
C GLY A 43 -0.78 -19.41 -1.29
N MET A 44 -2.05 -19.12 -1.59
CA MET A 44 -2.43 -18.06 -2.51
C MET A 44 -2.79 -16.77 -1.79
N ILE A 45 -2.26 -15.64 -2.26
CA ILE A 45 -2.65 -14.29 -1.83
C ILE A 45 -3.24 -13.56 -3.04
N ASP A 46 -4.56 -13.38 -3.04
CA ASP A 46 -5.24 -12.50 -3.97
C ASP A 46 -4.99 -11.04 -3.54
N LYS A 47 -4.17 -10.34 -4.34
CA LYS A 47 -3.79 -8.95 -4.08
C LYS A 47 -4.92 -7.99 -4.45
N THR A 48 -5.65 -8.25 -5.53
CA THR A 48 -6.65 -7.34 -6.11
C THR A 48 -7.89 -7.17 -5.23
N ALA A 49 -8.43 -8.27 -4.69
CA ALA A 49 -9.56 -8.18 -3.75
C ALA A 49 -9.17 -7.42 -2.47
N ARG A 50 -7.91 -7.55 -2.06
CA ARG A 50 -7.40 -6.93 -0.85
C ARG A 50 -7.04 -5.46 -1.04
N GLU A 51 -6.48 -5.10 -2.19
CA GLU A 51 -6.23 -3.70 -2.59
C GLU A 51 -7.56 -2.95 -2.63
N THR A 52 -8.59 -3.56 -3.21
CA THR A 52 -9.96 -3.03 -3.20
C THR A 52 -10.48 -2.80 -1.78
N GLN A 53 -10.29 -3.76 -0.87
CA GLN A 53 -10.73 -3.59 0.53
C GLN A 53 -9.91 -2.53 1.27
N ALA A 54 -8.59 -2.47 1.04
CA ALA A 54 -7.73 -1.47 1.67
C ALA A 54 -8.09 -0.04 1.27
N ILE A 55 -8.48 0.17 0.01
CA ILE A 55 -9.00 1.46 -0.46
C ILE A 55 -10.29 1.81 0.28
N LYS A 56 -11.23 0.86 0.41
CA LYS A 56 -12.48 1.07 1.17
C LYS A 56 -12.21 1.43 2.63
N ASP A 57 -11.28 0.72 3.27
CA ASP A 57 -10.90 0.94 4.67
C ASP A 57 -10.20 2.30 4.89
N ALA A 58 -9.59 2.89 3.85
CA ALA A 58 -8.96 4.20 3.89
C ALA A 58 -9.95 5.37 3.77
N ARG A 59 -11.16 5.14 3.24
CA ARG A 59 -12.17 6.20 3.01
C ARG A 59 -12.54 7.00 4.27
N PRO A 60 -12.75 6.39 5.46
CA PRO A 60 -13.07 7.15 6.67
C PRO A 60 -11.96 8.16 7.04
N LEU A 61 -10.70 7.71 7.05
CA LEU A 61 -9.56 8.57 7.34
C LEU A 61 -9.41 9.69 6.30
N PHE A 62 -9.67 9.38 5.03
CA PHE A 62 -9.68 10.38 3.97
C PHE A 62 -10.77 11.45 4.21
N ALA A 63 -12.00 11.02 4.55
CA ALA A 63 -13.10 11.94 4.85
C ALA A 63 -12.84 12.79 6.12
N GLU A 64 -12.25 12.21 7.15
CA GLU A 64 -11.82 12.92 8.35
C GLU A 64 -10.80 14.02 8.01
N ALA A 65 -9.78 13.70 7.20
CA ALA A 65 -8.79 14.68 6.75
C ALA A 65 -9.43 15.80 5.94
N LEU A 66 -10.31 15.49 4.98
CA LEU A 66 -11.03 16.48 4.20
C LEU A 66 -11.89 17.39 5.07
N THR A 67 -12.56 16.83 6.08
CA THR A 67 -13.40 17.58 7.02
C THR A 67 -12.55 18.53 7.87
N ALA A 68 -11.44 18.03 8.41
CA ALA A 68 -10.52 18.83 9.24
C ALA A 68 -9.90 20.01 8.46
N LEU A 69 -9.69 19.84 7.16
CA LEU A 69 -9.15 20.87 6.26
C LEU A 69 -10.23 21.79 5.65
N GLY A 70 -11.52 21.55 5.94
CA GLY A 70 -12.62 22.33 5.37
C GLY A 70 -12.85 22.09 3.87
N LEU A 71 -12.36 20.97 3.32
CA LEU A 71 -12.40 20.65 1.89
C LEU A 71 -13.60 19.77 1.49
N MET A 72 -14.37 19.28 2.47
CA MET A 72 -15.41 18.26 2.27
C MET A 72 -16.49 18.67 1.25
N GLU A 73 -16.78 19.97 1.13
CA GLU A 73 -17.79 20.50 0.20
C GLU A 73 -17.55 20.08 -1.26
N HIS A 74 -16.29 20.05 -1.70
CA HIS A 74 -15.91 19.66 -3.07
C HIS A 74 -16.12 18.18 -3.38
N PHE A 75 -16.35 17.36 -2.34
CA PHE A 75 -16.43 15.91 -2.43
C PHE A 75 -17.84 15.33 -2.25
N PHE A 76 -18.82 16.13 -1.81
CA PHE A 76 -20.18 15.63 -1.57
C PHE A 76 -20.85 15.00 -2.80
N ASN A 77 -20.55 15.51 -4.00
CA ASN A 77 -21.12 15.01 -5.26
C ASN A 77 -20.20 14.04 -6.01
N ARG A 78 -19.10 13.59 -5.39
CA ARG A 78 -18.16 12.67 -6.03
C ARG A 78 -18.57 11.23 -5.81
N SER A 79 -18.39 10.41 -6.85
CA SER A 79 -18.67 8.99 -6.75
C SER A 79 -17.64 8.30 -5.86
N ALA A 80 -18.00 7.15 -5.27
CA ALA A 80 -17.04 6.34 -4.52
C ALA A 80 -15.83 5.95 -5.39
N ALA A 81 -16.03 5.74 -6.70
CA ALA A 81 -14.94 5.42 -7.63
C ALA A 81 -13.98 6.61 -7.83
N ASP A 82 -14.46 7.84 -7.82
CA ASP A 82 -13.59 9.03 -7.91
C ASP A 82 -12.79 9.22 -6.62
N ILE A 83 -13.40 8.96 -5.46
CA ILE A 83 -12.69 8.97 -4.17
C ILE A 83 -11.61 7.89 -4.14
N ASP A 84 -11.94 6.67 -4.60
CA ASP A 84 -11.01 5.56 -4.66
C ASP A 84 -9.80 5.88 -5.55
N ARG A 85 -10.02 6.52 -6.71
CA ARG A 85 -8.94 6.97 -7.60
C ARG A 85 -8.00 7.98 -6.95
N LEU A 86 -8.52 8.89 -6.13
CA LEU A 86 -7.70 9.87 -5.42
C LEU A 86 -6.84 9.21 -4.34
N ILE A 87 -7.43 8.29 -3.58
CA ILE A 87 -6.71 7.50 -2.59
C ILE A 87 -5.62 6.68 -3.29
N GLU A 88 -5.96 6.02 -4.39
CA GLU A 88 -5.03 5.22 -5.19
C GLU A 88 -3.88 6.06 -5.74
N ALA A 89 -4.16 7.23 -6.32
CA ALA A 89 -3.12 8.12 -6.85
C ALA A 89 -2.14 8.58 -5.74
N ALA A 90 -2.67 8.99 -4.58
CA ALA A 90 -1.86 9.44 -3.45
C ALA A 90 -0.99 8.30 -2.89
N VAL A 91 -1.58 7.11 -2.70
CA VAL A 91 -0.86 5.93 -2.20
C VAL A 91 0.18 5.46 -3.20
N THR A 92 -0.14 5.46 -4.50
CA THR A 92 0.79 5.07 -5.57
C THR A 92 2.00 5.99 -5.61
N GLY A 93 1.80 7.32 -5.69
CA GLY A 93 2.91 8.27 -5.72
C GLY A 93 3.81 8.19 -4.48
N TYR A 94 3.22 8.04 -3.30
CA TYR A 94 3.96 7.81 -2.06
C TYR A 94 4.78 6.51 -2.11
N VAL A 95 4.17 5.39 -2.52
CA VAL A 95 4.83 4.08 -2.58
C VAL A 95 5.97 4.07 -3.60
N GLU A 96 5.75 4.62 -4.80
CA GLU A 96 6.79 4.73 -5.82
C GLU A 96 7.97 5.58 -5.34
N SER A 97 7.72 6.72 -4.68
CA SER A 97 8.77 7.56 -4.12
C SER A 97 9.59 6.81 -3.07
N MET A 98 8.93 6.14 -2.12
CA MET A 98 9.57 5.31 -1.11
C MET A 98 10.42 4.19 -1.73
N GLN A 99 9.94 3.55 -2.81
CA GLN A 99 10.68 2.50 -3.52
C GLN A 99 11.93 3.06 -4.22
N ARG A 100 11.82 4.21 -4.90
CA ARG A 100 12.97 4.90 -5.50
C ARG A 100 14.01 5.20 -4.43
N GLN A 101 13.60 5.75 -3.29
CA GLN A 101 14.51 6.08 -2.19
C GLN A 101 15.18 4.83 -1.59
N ALA A 102 14.44 3.74 -1.38
CA ALA A 102 15.02 2.49 -0.87
C ALA A 102 16.04 1.84 -1.82
N SER A 103 15.98 2.17 -3.12
CA SER A 103 16.96 1.72 -4.12
C SER A 103 18.22 2.58 -4.21
N VAL A 104 18.24 3.74 -3.53
CA VAL A 104 19.37 4.65 -3.45
C VAL A 104 20.04 4.50 -2.07
N PRO A 105 21.36 4.23 -1.99
CA PRO A 105 22.08 4.24 -0.72
C PRO A 105 21.92 5.61 -0.06
N GLU A 106 21.38 5.62 1.15
CA GLU A 106 20.95 6.77 1.91
C GLU A 106 21.93 7.96 1.79
N ARG A 107 21.45 9.08 1.24
CA ARG A 107 22.21 10.32 1.21
C ARG A 107 21.40 11.42 1.90
N THR A 108 21.83 11.68 3.15
CA THR A 108 21.71 12.95 3.89
C THR A 108 20.31 13.55 3.98
N GLY A 109 19.78 13.61 5.22
CA GLY A 109 18.49 14.16 5.61
C GLY A 109 18.28 15.62 5.20
N THR A 110 18.03 15.82 3.91
CA THR A 110 17.51 17.05 3.33
C THR A 110 16.01 16.85 3.27
N ALA A 111 15.26 17.82 3.81
CA ALA A 111 13.81 17.80 3.74
C ALA A 111 13.41 17.77 2.26
N PHE A 112 12.47 16.88 1.92
CA PHE A 112 11.85 16.82 0.60
C PHE A 112 10.94 18.05 0.44
N ASP A 113 11.55 19.22 0.19
CA ASP A 113 10.87 20.42 -0.32
C ASP A 113 10.65 20.27 -1.84
N ASP A 114 10.11 19.12 -2.26
CA ASP A 114 9.69 18.95 -3.64
C ASP A 114 8.50 19.87 -3.89
N PRO A 115 8.51 20.69 -4.96
CA PRO A 115 7.41 21.58 -5.26
C PRO A 115 6.13 20.77 -5.48
N ILE A 116 5.04 21.21 -4.84
CA ILE A 116 3.71 20.68 -5.13
C ILE A 116 3.47 20.93 -6.63
N PRO A 117 3.01 19.93 -7.40
CA PRO A 117 2.92 20.03 -8.86
C PRO A 117 1.82 21.00 -9.37
N PHE A 118 1.33 21.89 -8.51
CA PHE A 118 0.33 22.92 -8.77
C PHE A 118 0.40 24.04 -7.71
#